data_AF-A0A7C3SRD4-F1
#
_entry.id   AF-A0A7C3SRD4-F1
#
_cell.length_a   1.000
_cell.length_b   1.000
_cell.length_c   1.000
_cell.angle_alpha   90.00
_cell.angle_beta   90.00
_cell.angle_gamma   90.00
#
_symmetry.space_group_name_H-M   'P 1'
#
loop_
_entity.id
_entity.type
_entity.pdbx_description
1 polymer ?
#
loop_
_entity_poly.entity_id
_entity_poly.type
_entity_poly.pdbx_seq_one_letter_code
_entity_poly.pdbx_strand_id
1 'polypeptide(L)' 'MPIVHVNVWKGFSSEAKKKVIEGITKVFVELGIPKEAVEVIIHEVPMENWGINGEQASEKFKYVKAP' A
#
# COMPACT_ATOMS: atom_id res chain seq x y z
N MET A 1 17.51 2.61 -9.13
CA MET A 1 17.07 1.95 -7.89
C MET A 1 15.77 2.60 -7.45
N PRO A 2 14.61 2.10 -7.91
CA PRO A 2 13.31 2.63 -7.51
C PRO A 2 12.91 2.16 -6.12
N ILE A 3 12.34 3.08 -5.34
CA ILE A 3 11.67 2.80 -4.07
C ILE A 3 10.21 3.21 -4.19
N VAL A 4 9.30 2.35 -3.73
CA VAL A 4 7.86 2.60 -3.72
C VAL A 4 7.33 2.53 -2.30
N HIS A 5 6.71 3.61 -1.85
CA HIS A 5 6.00 3.65 -0.59
C HIS A 5 4.50 3.44 -0.85
N VAL A 6 3.96 2.37 -0.28
CA VAL A 6 2.53 2.07 -0.34
C VAL A 6 1.93 2.39 1.02
N ASN A 7 1.15 3.46 1.09
CA ASN A 7 0.41 3.81 2.29
C ASN A 7 -0.99 3.19 2.20
N VAL A 8 -1.35 2.37 3.18
CA VAL A 8 -2.63 1.65 3.26
C VAL A 8 -3.23 1.84 4.64
N TRP A 9 -4.54 1.63 4.76
CA TRP A 9 -5.16 1.60 6.08
C TRP A 9 -4.73 0.37 6.87
N LYS A 10 -4.64 0.53 8.19
CA LYS A 10 -4.33 -0.56 9.12
C LYS A 10 -5.32 -1.72 8.96
N GLY A 11 -4.78 -2.94 9.00
CA GLY A 11 -5.56 -4.17 8.78
C GLY A 11 -5.41 -4.74 7.39
N PHE A 12 -4.42 -4.27 6.62
CA PHE A 12 -4.10 -4.77 5.29
C PHE A 12 -3.45 -6.15 5.43
N SER A 13 -4.11 -7.18 4.89
CA SER A 13 -3.78 -8.59 5.12
C SER A 13 -2.38 -8.95 4.63
N SER A 14 -1.80 -10.01 5.20
CA SER A 14 -0.48 -10.51 4.80
C SER A 14 -0.47 -10.92 3.33
N GLU A 15 -1.55 -11.54 2.87
CA GLU A 15 -1.77 -11.95 1.49
C GLU A 15 -1.85 -10.74 0.55
N ALA A 16 -2.59 -9.69 0.93
CA ALA A 16 -2.66 -8.44 0.15
C ALA A 16 -1.30 -7.75 0.06
N LYS A 17 -0.56 -7.66 1.18
CA LYS A 17 0.81 -7.11 1.22
C LYS A 17 1.73 -7.82 0.23
N LYS A 18 1.74 -9.16 0.27
CA LYS A 18 2.55 -9.99 -0.65
C LYS A 18 2.21 -9.71 -2.11
N LYS A 19 0.92 -9.69 -2.44
CA LYS A 19 0.43 -9.45 -3.80
C LYS A 19 0.80 -8.06 -4.31
N VAL A 20 0.71 -7.03 -3.46
CA VAL A 20 1.12 -5.66 -3.81
C VAL A 20 2.62 -5.58 -4.08
N ILE A 21 3.45 -6.15 -3.21
CA ILE A 21 4.91 -6.14 -3.38
C ILE A 21 5.31 -6.84 -4.68
N GLU A 22 4.76 -8.03 -4.94
CA GLU A 22 5.05 -8.77 -6.17
C GLU A 22 4.57 -8.03 -7.42
N GLY A 23 3.35 -7.49 -7.39
CA GLY A 23 2.75 -6.78 -8.51
C GLY A 23 3.53 -5.51 -8.89
N ILE A 24 3.87 -4.67 -7.90
CA ILE A 24 4.66 -3.46 -8.12
C ILE A 24 6.04 -3.81 -8.67
N THR A 25 6.70 -4.82 -8.07
CA THR A 25 8.02 -5.26 -8.53
C THR A 25 7.99 -5.72 -9.98
N LYS A 26 6.96 -6.49 -10.37
CA LYS A 26 6.78 -6.99 -11.74
C LYS A 26 6.71 -5.86 -12.77
N VAL A 27 5.98 -4.78 -12.48
CA VAL A 27 5.87 -3.62 -13.39
C VAL A 27 7.24 -3.02 -13.69
N PHE A 28 8.11 -2.86 -12.69
CA PHE A 28 9.46 -2.33 -12.91
C PHE A 28 10.37 -3.30 -13.67
N VAL A 29 10.22 -4.60 -13.42
CA VAL A 29 10.95 -5.63 -14.17
C VAL A 29 10.57 -5.61 -15.65
N GLU A 30 9.29 -5.39 -15.98
CA GLU A 30 8.81 -5.23 -17.37
C GLU A 30 9.41 -3.99 -18.06
N LEU A 31 9.83 -2.98 -17.29
CA LEU A 31 10.56 -1.81 -17.79
C LEU A 31 12.09 -2.03 -17.89
N GLY A 32 12.56 -3.25 -17.65
CA GLY A 32 13.98 -3.62 -17.72
C GLY A 32 14.79 -3.33 -16.46
N ILE A 33 14.15 -3.00 -15.34
CA ILE A 33 14.84 -2.81 -14.06
C ILE A 33 15.06 -4.18 -13.39
N PRO A 34 16.29 -4.51 -12.95
CA PRO A 34 16.53 -5.76 -12.21
C PRO A 34 15.67 -5.85 -10.96
N LYS A 35 15.16 -7.06 -10.67
CA LYS A 35 14.22 -7.31 -9.56
C LYS A 35 14.81 -6.90 -8.21
N GLU A 36 16.09 -7.19 -8.01
CA GLU A 36 16.87 -6.87 -6.81
C GLU A 36 17.09 -5.37 -6.58
N ALA A 37 16.84 -4.53 -7.59
CA ALA A 37 16.97 -3.08 -7.49
C ALA A 37 15.66 -2.38 -7.10
N VAL A 38 14.56 -3.11 -6.98
CA VAL A 38 13.22 -2.58 -6.67
C VAL A 38 12.88 -2.80 -5.20
N GLU A 39 12.59 -1.72 -4.49
CA GLU A 39 12.21 -1.75 -3.08
C GLU A 39 10.76 -1.30 -2.91
N VAL A 40 9.98 -2.05 -2.11
CA VAL A 40 8.58 -1.72 -1.80
C VAL A 40 8.40 -1.71 -0.29
N ILE A 41 7.97 -0.58 0.26
CA ILE A 41 7.72 -0.38 1.69
C ILE A 41 6.23 -0.14 1.90
N ILE A 42 5.61 -0.95 2.76
CA ILE A 42 4.20 -0.81 3.11
C ILE A 42 4.08 -0.09 4.46
N HIS A 43 3.34 1.01 4.47
CA HIS A 43 3.00 1.78 5.66
C HIS A 43 1.53 1.58 5.99
N GLU A 44 1.25 0.96 7.13
CA GLU A 44 -0.11 0.84 7.66
C GLU A 44 -0.44 2.03 8.55
N VAL A 45 -1.41 2.83 8.11
CA VAL A 45 -1.84 4.03 8.82
C VAL A 45 -3.25 3.79 9.37
N PRO A 46 -3.48 4.00 10.68
CA PRO A 46 -4.83 3.94 11.23
C PRO A 46 -5.78 4.94 10.56
N MET A 47 -7.06 4.60 10.42
CA MET A 47 -8.02 5.42 9.67
C MET A 47 -8.33 6.75 10.36
N GLU A 48 -8.19 6.80 11.68
CA GLU A 48 -8.27 8.02 12.49
C GLU A 48 -7.15 9.03 12.15
N ASN A 49 -6.02 8.54 11.62
CA ASN A 49 -4.88 9.36 11.23
C ASN A 49 -4.90 9.69 9.72
N TRP A 50 -5.98 9.36 9.02
CA TRP A 50 -6.10 9.53 7.57
C TRP A 50 -7.27 10.45 7.21
N GLY A 51 -7.00 11.63 6.64
CA GLY A 51 -8.04 12.59 6.24
C GLY A 51 -8.43 12.47 4.76
N ILE A 52 -9.72 12.47 4.45
CA ILE A 52 -10.25 12.50 3.06
C ILE A 52 -11.41 13.49 2.98
N ASN A 53 -11.29 14.50 2.11
CA ASN A 53 -12.26 15.60 1.96
C ASN A 53 -12.54 16.36 3.28
N GLY A 54 -11.54 16.47 4.16
CA GLY A 54 -11.68 17.17 5.44
C GLY A 54 -12.27 16.34 6.57
N GLU A 55 -12.63 15.08 6.34
CA GLU A 55 -13.16 14.16 7.36
C GLU A 55 -12.15 13.04 7.66
N GLN A 56 -12.14 12.51 8.89
CA GLN A 56 -11.36 11.32 9.20
C GLN A 56 -11.93 10.12 8.43
N ALA A 57 -11.04 9.29 7.88
CA ALA A 57 -11.45 8.09 7.14
C ALA A 57 -12.24 7.13 8.04
N SER A 58 -11.92 7.08 9.34
CA SER A 58 -12.65 6.31 10.35
C SER A 58 -14.13 6.71 10.45
N GLU A 59 -14.44 8.01 10.31
CA GLU A 59 -15.80 8.54 10.37
C GLU A 59 -16.54 8.36 9.04
N LYS A 60 -15.84 8.54 7.92
CA LYS A 60 -16.40 8.47 6.57
C LYS A 60 -16.65 7.04 6.09
N PHE A 61 -15.80 6.08 6.47
CA PHE A 61 -15.79 4.71 5.94
C PHE A 61 -16.02 3.63 7.00
N LYS A 62 -16.96 3.87 7.93
CA LYS A 62 -17.24 3.02 9.11
C LYS A 62 -17.40 1.52 8.86
N TYR A 63 -17.76 1.11 7.64
CA TYR A 63 -18.05 -0.29 7.28
C TYR A 63 -17.08 -0.88 6.26
N VAL A 64 -16.06 -0.13 5.84
CA VAL A 64 -15.07 -0.63 4.88
C VAL A 64 -14.04 -1.46 5.63
N LYS A 65 -13.81 -2.69 5.16
CA LYS A 65 -12.71 -3.54 5.64
C LYS A 65 -11.55 -3.44 4.68
N ALA A 66 -10.36 -3.23 5.23
CA ALA A 66 -9.13 -3.40 4.47
C ALA A 66 -9.04 -4.85 3.95
N PRO A 67 -8.57 -5.06 2.71
CA PRO A 67 -8.39 -6.38 2.13
C PRO A 67 -7.26 -7.16 2.81
#